data_AF-A0A7J9IPT4-F1
#
_entry.id   AF-A0A7J9IPT4-F1
#
_cell.length_a   1.000
_cell.length_b   1.000
_cell.length_c   1.000
_cell.angle_alpha   90.00
_cell.angle_beta   90.00
_cell.angle_gamma   90.00
#
_symmetry.space_group_name_H-M   'P 1'
#
loop_
_entity.id
_entity.type
_entity.pdbx_description
1 polymer ?
#
loop_
_entity_poly.entity_id
_entity_poly.type
_entity_poly.pdbx_seq_one_letter_code
_entity_poly.pdbx_strand_id
1 'polypeptide(L)' 'QLKCNVDASRLEHDGVVRFATIIRDSQGHVIEYLSDFKKVPFNVCSVEVFAIREALSWLKSLGLDNVMIESNC' A
#
# COMPACT_ATOMS: atom_id res chain seq x y z
N GLN A 1 11.19 11.69 -9.85
CA GLN A 1 11.12 11.00 -8.53
C GLN A 1 9.87 10.14 -8.52
N LEU A 2 9.97 8.89 -8.11
CA LEU A 2 8.80 8.01 -7.99
C LEU A 2 8.13 8.22 -6.64
N LYS A 3 6.80 8.21 -6.64
CA LYS A 3 5.97 8.24 -5.44
C LYS A 3 5.13 6.98 -5.39
N CYS A 4 4.94 6.46 -4.19
CA CYS A 4 4.11 5.30 -3.93
C CYS A 4 3.02 5.69 -2.94
N ASN A 5 1.78 5.80 -3.41
CA ASN A 5 0.64 6.04 -2.53
C ASN A 5 0.14 4.70 -2.00
N VAL A 6 -0.19 4.67 -0.72
CA VAL A 6 -0.64 3.47 -0.03
C VAL A 6 -1.85 3.84 0.81
N ASP A 7 -2.88 3.00 0.75
CA ASP A 7 -4.10 3.14 1.55
C ASP A 7 -4.61 1.73 1.89
N ALA A 8 -5.28 1.60 3.03
CA ALA A 8 -5.95 0.36 3.35
C ALA A 8 -7.29 0.55 4.03
N SER A 9 -8.13 -0.46 3.86
CA SER A 9 -9.46 -0.52 4.45
C SER A 9 -9.66 -1.84 5.14
N ARG A 10 -10.38 -1.79 6.27
CA ARG A 10 -10.85 -2.97 6.97
C ARG A 10 -12.27 -3.28 6.56
N LEU A 11 -12.54 -4.52 6.20
CA LEU A 11 -13.89 -5.05 6.10
C LEU A 11 -14.33 -5.53 7.48
N GLU A 12 -15.26 -4.81 8.10
CA GLU A 12 -15.60 -4.94 9.54
C GLU A 12 -16.07 -6.34 9.96
N HIS A 13 -16.71 -7.09 9.07
CA HIS A 13 -17.34 -8.36 9.41
C HIS A 13 -16.45 -9.59 9.23
N ASP A 14 -15.39 -9.51 8.41
CA ASP A 14 -14.64 -10.71 8.00
C ASP A 14 -13.21 -10.76 8.54
N GLY A 15 -12.79 -9.72 9.28
CA GLY A 15 -11.38 -9.57 9.69
C GLY A 15 -10.45 -9.53 8.47
N VAL A 16 -10.93 -8.95 7.37
CA VAL A 16 -10.17 -8.82 6.12
C VAL A 16 -9.68 -7.39 5.99
N VAL A 17 -8.40 -7.25 5.69
CA VAL A 17 -7.81 -5.99 5.26
C VAL A 17 -7.66 -6.04 3.75
N ARG A 18 -8.15 -5.01 3.08
CA ARG A 18 -7.81 -4.71 1.69
C ARG A 18 -6.81 -3.58 1.69
N PHE A 19 -5.79 -3.67 0.85
CA PHE A 19 -4.86 -2.58 0.64
C PHE A 19 -4.70 -2.34 -0.85
N ALA A 20 -4.44 -1.09 -1.18
CA ALA A 20 -4.10 -0.69 -2.53
C ALA A 20 -2.87 0.21 -2.50
N THR A 21 -2.05 0.08 -3.51
CA THR A 21 -0.90 0.95 -3.71
C THR A 21 -0.72 1.26 -5.18
N ILE A 22 -0.30 2.49 -5.47
CA ILE A 22 0.00 2.96 -6.82
C ILE A 22 1.39 3.59 -6.84
N ILE A 23 2.16 3.30 -7.89
CA ILE A 23 3.40 4.00 -8.20
C ILE A 23 3.08 5.06 -9.24
N ARG A 24 3.51 6.30 -8.99
CA ARG A 24 3.36 7.41 -9.93
C ARG A 24 4.65 8.17 -10.15
N ASP A 25 4.77 8.77 -11.32
CA ASP A 25 5.84 9.71 -11.62
C ASP A 25 5.60 11.08 -10.97
N SER A 26 6.54 12.01 -11.18
CA SER A 26 6.44 13.38 -10.65
C SER A 26 5.36 14.23 -11.32
N GLN A 27 4.84 13.81 -12.47
CA GLN A 27 3.71 14.46 -13.16
C GLN A 27 2.36 13.88 -12.69
N GLY A 28 2.38 12.84 -11.85
CA GLY A 28 1.19 12.17 -11.34
C GLY A 28 0.69 11.03 -12.24
N HIS A 29 1.42 10.66 -13.29
CA HIS A 29 1.03 9.51 -14.12
C HIS A 29 1.25 8.21 -13.35
N VAL A 30 0.23 7.36 -13.34
CA VAL A 30 0.33 6.01 -12.75
C VAL A 30 1.19 5.14 -13.66
N ILE A 31 2.21 4.54 -13.07
CA ILE A 31 3.13 3.61 -13.74
C ILE A 31 2.69 2.18 -13.46
N GLU A 32 2.45 1.85 -12.19
CA GLU A 32 2.03 0.52 -11.75
C GLU A 32 1.08 0.61 -10.55
N TYR A 33 0.31 -0.47 -10.32
CA TYR A 33 -0.57 -0.59 -9.16
C TYR A 33 -0.58 -2.02 -8.63
N LEU A 34 -0.84 -2.15 -7.33
CA LEU A 34 -1.13 -3.41 -6.65
C LEU A 34 -2.36 -3.22 -5.78
N SER A 35 -3.27 -4.19 -5.81
CA SER A 35 -4.41 -4.28 -4.91
C SER A 35 -4.57 -5.72 -4.47
N ASP A 36 -4.64 -5.96 -3.17
CA ASP A 36 -4.75 -7.30 -2.61
C ASP A 36 -5.45 -7.25 -1.24
N PHE A 37 -5.78 -8.41 -0.69
CA PHE A 37 -6.42 -8.54 0.60
C PHE A 37 -5.86 -9.69 1.42
N LYS A 38 -5.81 -9.51 2.74
CA LYS A 38 -5.45 -10.58 3.68
C LYS A 38 -6.39 -10.59 4.86
N LYS A 39 -6.71 -11.79 5.33
CA LYS A 39 -7.41 -11.98 6.60
C LYS A 39 -6.43 -11.76 7.75
N VAL A 40 -6.70 -10.77 8.60
CA VAL A 40 -5.83 -10.36 9.70
C VAL A 40 -6.64 -9.88 10.92
N PRO A 41 -6.20 -10.17 12.16
CA PRO A 41 -6.94 -9.83 13.37
C PRO A 41 -6.69 -8.39 13.88
N PHE A 42 -6.43 -7.42 12.99
CA PHE A 42 -5.85 -6.11 13.36
C PHE A 42 -6.85 -4.93 13.46
N ASN A 43 -6.44 -3.86 14.16
CA ASN A 43 -7.14 -2.57 14.26
C ASN A 43 -6.68 -1.58 13.15
N VAL A 44 -7.36 -0.45 12.96
CA VAL A 44 -7.13 0.50 11.83
C VAL A 44 -5.69 0.98 11.72
N CYS A 45 -5.05 1.44 12.80
CA CYS A 45 -3.64 1.85 12.74
C CYS A 45 -2.70 0.70 12.31
N SER A 46 -3.04 -0.53 12.71
CA SER A 46 -2.30 -1.72 12.29
C SER A 46 -2.61 -2.11 10.82
N VAL A 47 -3.78 -1.70 10.29
CA VAL A 47 -4.16 -1.90 8.88
C VAL A 47 -3.30 -1.04 7.95
N GLU A 48 -3.08 0.23 8.29
CA GLU A 48 -2.23 1.15 7.53
C GLU A 48 -0.76 0.73 7.56
N VAL A 49 -0.25 0.38 8.74
CA VAL A 49 1.12 -0.16 8.88
C VAL A 49 1.30 -1.46 8.08
N PHE A 50 0.29 -2.33 8.07
CA PHE A 50 0.29 -3.53 7.25
C PHE A 50 0.35 -3.19 5.76
N ALA A 51 -0.44 -2.22 5.29
CA ALA A 51 -0.44 -1.78 3.90
C ALA A 51 0.93 -1.24 3.47
N ILE A 52 1.55 -0.41 4.30
CA ILE A 52 2.91 0.11 4.07
C ILE A 52 3.92 -1.04 3.96
N ARG A 53 3.83 -2.05 4.84
CA ARG A 53 4.71 -3.22 4.78
C ARG A 53 4.56 -4.01 3.48
N GLU A 54 3.33 -4.25 3.02
CA GLU A 54 3.09 -4.96 1.77
C GLU A 54 3.55 -4.12 0.57
N ALA A 55 3.32 -2.80 0.57
CA ALA A 55 3.82 -1.89 -0.46
C ALA A 55 5.36 -1.90 -0.54
N LEU A 56 6.06 -1.87 0.60
CA LEU A 56 7.53 -1.99 0.64
C LEU A 56 8.02 -3.33 0.10
N SER A 57 7.32 -4.42 0.43
CA SER A 57 7.64 -5.76 -0.08
C SER A 57 7.45 -5.84 -1.59
N TRP A 58 6.39 -5.22 -2.11
CA TRP A 58 6.12 -5.13 -3.53
C TRP A 58 7.17 -4.28 -4.27
N LEU A 59 7.49 -3.08 -3.77
CA LEU A 59 8.56 -2.23 -4.32
C LEU A 59 9.90 -2.97 -4.40
N LYS A 60 10.24 -3.72 -3.34
CA LYS A 60 11.43 -4.57 -3.33
C LYS A 60 11.38 -5.65 -4.42
N SER A 61 10.22 -6.27 -4.66
CA SER A 61 10.06 -7.28 -5.71
C SER A 61 10.22 -6.70 -7.13
N LEU A 62 9.92 -5.40 -7.31
CA LEU A 62 10.14 -4.67 -8.56
C LEU A 62 11.59 -4.15 -8.72
N GLY A 63 12.44 -4.35 -7.71
CA GLY A 63 13.80 -3.79 -7.70
C GLY A 63 13.84 -2.26 -7.62
N LEU A 64 12.78 -1.63 -7.12
CA LEU A 64 12.68 -0.18 -7.01
C LEU A 64 13.23 0.30 -5.67
N ASP A 65 14.13 1.28 -5.73
CA ASP A 65 14.65 2.03 -4.59
C ASP A 65 14.28 3.52 -4.70
N ASN A 66 14.57 4.29 -3.64
CA ASN A 66 14.40 5.75 -3.63
C ASN A 66 12.96 6.23 -3.97
N VAL A 67 11.95 5.44 -3.58
CA VAL A 67 10.53 5.77 -3.77
C VAL A 67 9.97 6.46 -2.53
N MET A 68 9.28 7.59 -2.70
CA MET A 68 8.63 8.29 -1.59
C MET A 68 7.26 7.66 -1.29
N ILE A 69 7.11 7.07 -0.10
CA ILE A 69 5.84 6.52 0.37
C ILE A 69 4.94 7.65 0.88
N GLU A 70 3.67 7.66 0.47
CA GLU A 70 2.65 8.61 0.90
C GLU A 70 1.40 7.83 1.37
N SER A 71 0.96 8.03 2.61
CA SER A 71 -0.27 7.46 3.20
C SER A 71 -1.06 8.58 3.89
N ASN A 72 -2.35 8.37 4.12
CA ASN A 72 -3.29 9.30 4.78
C ASN A 72 -3.50 8.99 6.28
N CYS A 73 -2.75 8.03 6.84
CA CYS A 73 -2.83 7.65 8.26
C CYS A 73 -2.19 8.68 9.20
#